data_AF-K1TF87-F1
#
_entry.id   AF-K1TF87-F1
#
_cell.length_a   1.000
_cell.length_b   1.000
_cell.length_c   1.000
_cell.angle_alpha   90.00
_cell.angle_beta   90.00
_cell.angle_gamma   90.00
#
_symmetry.space_group_name_H-M   'P 1'
#
loop_
_entity.id
_entity.type
_entity.pdbx_description
1 polymer ?
#
loop_
_entity_poly.entity_id
_entity_poly.type
_entity_poly.pdbx_seq_one_letter_code
_entity_poly.pdbx_strand_id
1 'polypeptide(L)'
;MLTVSGGNQGVGVSNLGTGQADILADLLAYTVEYYGLDGINLDDQNASYGSNSYFPNIIDNSYSNIITMLRSKLDTKFPGEHKLITVYETGLSSSLSEYALSALDYKFNYYSGTGTYVYPTNLSNSKWSAQALNLNTVYNPIALTQINNRSAQSRTDGMGAIFTKDLRIKTEQDPLPALLKIGNGAFLDSVTYNGNAYSKNWTGVSRIISSSDIND
;
A
#
# COMPACT_ATOMS: atom_id res chain seq x y z
N MET A 1 -7.57 3.51 -4.93
CA MET A 1 -6.25 2.86 -5.20
C MET A 1 -6.37 1.34 -5.29
N LEU A 2 -5.43 0.69 -5.99
CA LEU A 2 -5.33 -0.77 -6.13
C LEU A 2 -3.98 -1.29 -5.61
N THR A 3 -3.97 -2.34 -4.80
CA THR A 3 -2.74 -3.05 -4.38
C THR A 3 -2.39 -4.14 -5.38
N VAL A 4 -1.12 -4.18 -5.79
CA VAL A 4 -0.55 -5.17 -6.70
C VAL A 4 0.48 -6.00 -5.95
N SER A 5 0.26 -7.30 -5.92
CA SER A 5 1.13 -8.30 -5.28
C SER A 5 1.50 -9.38 -6.31
N GLY A 6 2.56 -10.13 -6.04
CA GLY A 6 2.86 -11.34 -6.80
C GLY A 6 1.72 -12.36 -6.75
N GLY A 7 1.67 -13.24 -7.77
CA GLY A 7 0.62 -14.25 -7.96
C GLY A 7 1.06 -15.70 -7.70
N ASN A 8 2.19 -15.90 -7.03
CA ASN A 8 2.87 -17.17 -6.78
C ASN A 8 3.32 -17.88 -8.07
N GLN A 9 3.82 -17.12 -9.05
CA GLN A 9 4.18 -17.62 -10.39
C GLN A 9 5.67 -17.43 -10.72
N GLY A 10 6.50 -17.11 -9.73
CA GLY A 10 7.92 -16.83 -9.88
C GLY A 10 8.24 -15.47 -10.50
N VAL A 11 7.26 -14.57 -10.59
CA VAL A 11 7.39 -13.21 -11.13
C VAL A 11 6.76 -12.18 -10.17
N GLY A 12 7.43 -11.06 -10.00
CA GLY A 12 7.01 -9.96 -9.14
C GLY A 12 7.84 -8.70 -9.38
N VAL A 13 7.55 -7.62 -8.65
CA VAL A 13 8.16 -6.30 -8.86
C VAL A 13 9.68 -6.26 -8.70
N SER A 14 10.28 -7.27 -8.06
CA SER A 14 11.72 -7.35 -7.80
C SER A 14 12.51 -8.24 -8.76
N ASN A 15 11.90 -8.77 -9.84
CA ASN A 15 12.61 -9.57 -10.84
C ASN A 15 12.21 -9.30 -12.30
N LEU A 16 11.79 -8.08 -12.61
CA LEU A 16 11.44 -7.62 -13.95
C LEU A 16 12.65 -6.96 -14.63
N GLY A 17 12.99 -7.42 -15.84
CA GLY A 17 13.86 -6.66 -16.73
C GLY A 17 13.18 -5.36 -17.18
N THR A 18 13.95 -4.39 -17.67
CA THR A 18 13.45 -3.05 -18.06
C THR A 18 12.23 -3.10 -18.98
N GLY A 19 12.22 -3.95 -20.00
CA GLY A 19 11.07 -4.07 -20.91
C GLY A 19 9.82 -4.69 -20.25
N GLN A 20 10.01 -5.62 -19.31
CA GLN A 20 8.89 -6.21 -18.56
C GLN A 20 8.31 -5.21 -17.56
N ALA A 21 9.17 -4.40 -16.93
CA ALA A 21 8.75 -3.33 -16.03
C ALA A 21 7.98 -2.23 -16.78
N ASP A 22 8.41 -1.86 -18.00
CA ASP A 22 7.70 -0.88 -18.82
C ASP A 22 6.29 -1.35 -19.21
N ILE A 23 6.16 -2.61 -19.65
CA ILE A 23 4.85 -3.22 -19.94
C ILE A 23 3.95 -3.23 -18.69
N LEU A 24 4.49 -3.65 -17.54
CA LEU A 24 3.70 -3.65 -16.30
C LEU A 24 3.29 -2.22 -15.91
N ALA A 25 4.18 -1.24 -16.01
CA ALA A 25 3.86 0.16 -15.70
C ALA A 25 2.72 0.69 -16.59
N ASP A 26 2.72 0.35 -17.88
CA ASP A 26 1.62 0.72 -18.78
C ASP A 26 0.30 0.04 -18.41
N LEU A 27 0.32 -1.26 -18.10
CA LEU A 27 -0.88 -1.98 -17.67
C LEU A 27 -1.46 -1.39 -16.38
N LEU A 28 -0.59 -1.00 -15.45
CA LEU A 28 -1.01 -0.37 -14.20
C LEU A 28 -1.60 1.02 -14.43
N ALA A 29 -0.98 1.85 -15.29
CA ALA A 29 -1.52 3.16 -15.65
C ALA A 29 -2.86 3.05 -16.39
N TYR A 30 -2.99 2.09 -17.31
CA TYR A 30 -4.26 1.75 -17.95
C TYR A 30 -5.32 1.31 -16.92
N THR A 31 -4.94 0.45 -15.97
CA THR A 31 -5.86 0.01 -14.91
C THR A 31 -6.36 1.18 -14.07
N VAL A 32 -5.49 2.15 -13.78
CA VAL A 32 -5.88 3.38 -13.08
C VAL A 32 -6.91 4.17 -13.88
N GLU A 33 -6.73 4.31 -15.20
CA GLU A 33 -7.67 5.04 -16.06
C GLU A 33 -9.00 4.31 -16.19
N TYR A 34 -8.94 3.03 -16.60
CA TYR A 34 -10.12 2.23 -16.92
C TYR A 34 -11.08 2.13 -15.73
N TYR A 35 -10.55 2.00 -14.52
CA TYR A 35 -11.35 1.88 -13.30
C TYR A 35 -11.51 3.19 -12.53
N GLY A 36 -10.99 4.31 -13.04
CA GLY A 36 -11.06 5.61 -12.36
C GLY A 36 -10.43 5.60 -10.98
N LEU A 37 -9.29 4.92 -10.81
CA LEU A 37 -8.60 4.80 -9.54
C LEU A 37 -7.73 6.03 -9.26
N ASP A 38 -7.41 6.23 -7.98
CA ASP A 38 -6.50 7.32 -7.56
C ASP A 38 -5.02 6.93 -7.61
N GLY A 39 -4.68 5.67 -7.89
CA GLY A 39 -3.28 5.21 -7.88
C GLY A 39 -3.08 3.74 -7.54
N ILE A 40 -1.81 3.36 -7.37
CA ILE A 40 -1.33 1.99 -7.17
C ILE A 40 -0.51 1.87 -5.88
N ASN A 41 -0.73 0.78 -5.15
CA ASN A 41 0.15 0.32 -4.09
C ASN A 41 0.93 -0.92 -4.55
N LEU A 42 2.26 -0.88 -4.61
CA LEU A 42 3.06 -2.06 -4.92
C LEU A 42 3.42 -2.82 -3.63
N ASP A 43 3.27 -4.14 -3.67
CA ASP A 43 3.56 -5.05 -2.58
C ASP A 43 4.50 -6.16 -3.07
N ASP A 44 5.73 -6.18 -2.56
CA ASP A 44 6.70 -7.21 -2.91
C ASP A 44 6.50 -8.46 -2.03
N GLN A 45 5.33 -9.07 -2.17
CA GLN A 45 4.95 -10.32 -1.53
C GLN A 45 4.38 -11.28 -2.57
N ASN A 46 4.33 -12.56 -2.20
CA ASN A 46 3.64 -13.62 -2.97
C ASN A 46 4.16 -13.81 -4.40
N ALA A 47 5.37 -13.37 -4.75
CA ALA A 47 5.92 -13.61 -6.08
C ALA A 47 6.39 -15.06 -6.27
N SER A 48 6.81 -15.73 -5.19
CA SER A 48 7.48 -17.04 -5.23
C SER A 48 8.76 -17.04 -6.08
N TYR A 49 9.58 -16.00 -5.95
CA TYR A 49 10.84 -15.85 -6.67
C TYR A 49 11.67 -17.14 -6.73
N GLY A 50 12.13 -17.51 -7.93
CA GLY A 50 12.88 -18.74 -8.19
C GLY A 50 12.04 -19.99 -8.44
N SER A 51 10.71 -19.92 -8.31
CA SER A 51 9.82 -21.04 -8.69
C SER A 51 9.60 -21.18 -10.20
N ASN A 52 10.08 -20.22 -11.00
CA ASN A 52 9.87 -20.17 -12.44
C ASN A 52 11.21 -19.89 -13.14
N SER A 53 11.68 -20.84 -13.95
CA SER A 53 12.96 -20.75 -14.64
C SER A 53 13.02 -19.71 -15.77
N TYR A 54 11.88 -19.15 -16.20
CA TYR A 54 11.84 -18.07 -17.18
C TYR A 54 12.18 -16.69 -16.58
N PHE A 55 12.17 -16.57 -15.25
CA PHE A 55 12.52 -15.36 -14.54
C PHE A 55 13.72 -15.60 -13.63
N PRO A 56 14.65 -14.66 -13.52
CA PRO A 56 15.66 -14.72 -12.46
C PRO A 56 14.98 -14.61 -11.09
N ASN A 57 15.67 -15.03 -10.02
CA ASN A 57 15.13 -14.93 -8.67
C ASN A 57 14.86 -13.47 -8.30
N ILE A 58 15.88 -12.61 -8.44
CA ILE A 58 15.83 -11.18 -8.17
C ILE A 58 16.69 -10.49 -9.21
N ILE A 59 16.30 -9.27 -9.61
CA ILE A 59 17.13 -8.37 -10.40
C ILE A 59 17.39 -7.11 -9.59
N ASP A 60 18.66 -6.74 -9.46
CA ASP A 60 19.07 -5.52 -8.77
C ASP A 60 18.32 -4.30 -9.34
N ASN A 61 17.82 -3.44 -8.45
CA ASN A 61 17.03 -2.24 -8.79
C ASN A 61 15.71 -2.48 -9.55
N SER A 62 15.28 -3.72 -9.79
CA SER A 62 13.99 -3.99 -10.47
C SER A 62 12.83 -3.26 -9.82
N TYR A 63 12.73 -3.32 -8.49
CA TYR A 63 11.65 -2.65 -7.77
C TYR A 63 11.71 -1.12 -7.92
N SER A 64 12.91 -0.54 -7.89
CA SER A 64 13.09 0.90 -8.17
C SER A 64 12.69 1.26 -9.60
N ASN A 65 13.01 0.41 -10.57
CA ASN A 65 12.74 0.66 -11.99
C ASN A 65 11.23 0.70 -12.26
N ILE A 66 10.47 -0.27 -11.76
CA ILE A 66 9.01 -0.26 -11.95
C ILE A 66 8.34 0.96 -11.30
N ILE A 67 8.79 1.41 -10.13
CA ILE A 67 8.24 2.61 -9.46
C ILE A 67 8.47 3.86 -10.31
N THR A 68 9.69 4.06 -10.80
CA THR A 68 10.04 5.26 -11.59
C THR A 68 9.37 5.25 -12.96
N MET A 69 9.26 4.09 -13.60
CA MET A 69 8.49 3.94 -14.85
C MET A 69 7.00 4.21 -14.63
N LEU A 70 6.40 3.63 -13.58
CA LEU A 70 5.00 3.85 -13.24
C LEU A 70 4.71 5.34 -13.01
N ARG A 71 5.60 6.08 -12.32
CA ARG A 71 5.49 7.54 -12.18
C ARG A 71 5.43 8.22 -13.54
N SER A 72 6.39 7.92 -14.43
CA SER A 72 6.39 8.49 -15.78
C SER A 72 5.12 8.18 -16.57
N LYS A 73 4.59 6.95 -16.49
CA LYS A 73 3.36 6.56 -17.22
C LYS A 73 2.13 7.26 -16.66
N LEU A 74 1.99 7.34 -15.33
CA LEU A 74 0.88 8.04 -14.68
C LEU A 74 0.91 9.54 -15.00
N ASP A 75 2.07 10.20 -14.88
CA ASP A 75 2.18 11.64 -15.17
C ASP A 75 1.88 11.96 -16.64
N THR A 76 2.27 11.06 -17.56
CA THR A 76 1.96 11.20 -19.00
C THR A 76 0.48 10.99 -19.28
N LYS A 77 -0.13 9.98 -18.66
CA LYS A 77 -1.51 9.58 -18.94
C LYS A 77 -2.54 10.49 -18.28
N PHE A 78 -2.19 11.12 -17.16
CA PHE A 78 -3.04 12.02 -16.40
C PHE A 78 -2.40 13.41 -16.25
N PRO A 79 -2.21 14.16 -17.34
CA PRO A 79 -1.58 15.47 -17.28
C PRO A 79 -2.40 16.42 -16.40
N GLY A 80 -1.78 16.94 -15.34
CA GLY A 80 -2.42 17.85 -14.38
C GLY A 80 -3.11 17.17 -13.21
N GLU A 81 -3.13 15.84 -13.15
CA GLU A 81 -3.53 15.08 -11.96
C GLU A 81 -2.33 14.34 -11.37
N HIS A 82 -2.29 14.23 -10.04
CA HIS A 82 -1.24 13.48 -9.35
C HIS A 82 -1.78 12.16 -8.83
N LYS A 83 -1.58 11.08 -9.59
CA LYS A 83 -1.96 9.72 -9.16
C LYS A 83 -0.96 9.21 -8.12
N LEU A 84 -1.47 8.49 -7.12
CA LEU A 84 -0.69 8.00 -6.00
C LEU A 84 0.14 6.77 -6.40
N ILE A 85 1.40 6.75 -5.97
CA ILE A 85 2.23 5.55 -5.94
C ILE A 85 2.66 5.33 -4.50
N THR A 86 2.23 4.19 -3.93
CA THR A 86 2.61 3.79 -2.58
C THR A 86 3.23 2.42 -2.58
N VAL A 87 3.95 2.07 -1.50
CA VAL A 87 4.43 0.70 -1.30
C VAL A 87 4.28 0.25 0.14
N TYR A 88 4.15 -1.06 0.34
CA TYR A 88 4.35 -1.66 1.66
C TYR A 88 5.84 -1.83 1.98
N GLU A 89 6.20 -1.68 3.25
CA GLU A 89 7.52 -2.07 3.80
C GLU A 89 7.63 -3.60 3.86
N THR A 90 7.69 -4.23 2.69
CA THR A 90 7.79 -5.67 2.46
C THR A 90 8.84 -5.95 1.37
N GLY A 91 9.29 -7.20 1.29
CA GLY A 91 10.26 -7.65 0.27
C GLY A 91 11.48 -6.74 0.18
N LEU A 92 11.82 -6.30 -1.04
CA LEU A 92 12.98 -5.43 -1.31
C LEU A 92 12.66 -3.92 -1.27
N SER A 93 11.53 -3.51 -0.67
CA SER A 93 11.19 -2.09 -0.52
C SER A 93 12.18 -1.30 0.35
N SER A 94 12.99 -1.96 1.19
CA SER A 94 14.06 -1.34 1.98
C SER A 94 15.30 -0.98 1.16
N SER A 95 15.41 -1.50 -0.07
CA SER A 95 16.54 -1.29 -0.99
C SER A 95 16.19 -0.38 -2.16
N LEU A 96 15.17 0.48 -2.01
CA LEU A 96 14.78 1.42 -3.06
C LEU A 96 15.83 2.52 -3.24
N SER A 97 16.08 2.87 -4.51
CA SER A 97 16.92 4.00 -4.88
C SER A 97 16.29 5.34 -4.49
N GLU A 98 17.11 6.39 -4.41
CA GLU A 98 16.64 7.75 -4.12
C GLU A 98 15.61 8.26 -5.14
N TYR A 99 15.76 7.91 -6.43
CA TYR A 99 14.79 8.25 -7.47
C TYR A 99 13.45 7.56 -7.25
N ALA A 100 13.47 6.28 -6.87
CA ALA A 100 12.24 5.56 -6.54
C ALA A 100 11.57 6.14 -5.29
N LEU A 101 12.33 6.39 -4.22
CA LEU A 101 11.82 7.03 -3.00
C LEU A 101 11.21 8.42 -3.26
N SER A 102 11.81 9.19 -4.17
CA SER A 102 11.28 10.49 -4.59
C SER A 102 9.95 10.37 -5.34
N ALA A 103 9.80 9.32 -6.17
CA ALA A 103 8.60 9.04 -6.93
C ALA A 103 7.43 8.49 -6.09
N LEU A 104 7.68 8.00 -4.88
CA LEU A 104 6.64 7.54 -3.95
C LEU A 104 5.91 8.70 -3.28
N ASP A 105 4.62 8.51 -3.04
CA ASP A 105 3.79 9.40 -2.21
C ASP A 105 3.81 8.95 -0.76
N TYR A 106 3.58 7.66 -0.53
CA TYR A 106 3.64 7.06 0.80
C TYR A 106 4.32 5.70 0.79
N LYS A 107 5.00 5.39 1.88
CA LYS A 107 5.45 4.04 2.22
C LYS A 107 4.82 3.65 3.54
N PHE A 108 4.19 2.49 3.58
CA PHE A 108 3.44 2.04 4.74
C PHE A 108 4.19 0.94 5.49
N ASN A 109 4.41 1.12 6.78
CA ASN A 109 4.81 0.03 7.65
C ASN A 109 3.75 -1.08 7.60
N TYR A 110 4.10 -2.26 7.09
CA TYR A 110 3.16 -3.36 6.93
C TYR A 110 2.96 -4.18 8.23
N TYR A 111 3.92 -4.10 9.14
CA TYR A 111 3.98 -4.93 10.34
C TYR A 111 3.09 -4.37 11.45
N SER A 112 1.91 -4.95 11.62
CA SER A 112 0.92 -4.47 12.58
C SER A 112 1.22 -4.89 14.02
N GLY A 113 1.01 -3.99 14.97
CA GLY A 113 1.12 -4.28 16.41
C GLY A 113 0.70 -3.07 17.26
N THR A 114 0.19 -3.33 18.46
CA THR A 114 -0.32 -2.25 19.35
C THR A 114 0.77 -1.29 19.80
N GLY A 115 2.00 -1.77 19.90
CA GLY A 115 3.19 -0.97 20.21
C GLY A 115 4.03 -0.58 18.99
N THR A 116 3.65 -1.01 17.78
CA THR A 116 4.46 -0.75 16.58
C THR A 116 4.56 0.74 16.32
N TYR A 117 5.80 1.23 16.31
CA TYR A 117 6.15 2.57 15.91
C TYR A 117 7.59 2.57 15.40
N VAL A 118 7.75 2.60 14.09
CA VAL A 118 9.06 2.50 13.44
C VAL A 118 9.31 3.79 12.67
N TYR A 119 10.50 4.37 12.78
CA TYR A 119 10.87 5.54 11.98
C TYR A 119 11.33 5.11 10.58
N PRO A 120 11.09 5.94 9.56
CA PRO A 120 11.54 5.63 8.21
C PRO A 120 13.06 5.74 8.10
N THR A 121 13.63 4.96 7.17
CA THR A 121 15.03 5.10 6.73
C THR A 121 15.03 5.73 5.34
N ASN A 122 15.82 6.79 5.14
CA ASN A 122 15.97 7.49 3.86
C ASN A 122 14.65 8.01 3.22
N LEU A 123 13.60 8.19 4.02
CA LEU A 123 12.31 8.75 3.59
C LEU A 123 11.84 9.77 4.64
N SER A 124 11.21 10.86 4.18
CA SER A 124 10.60 11.84 5.07
C SER A 124 9.49 11.21 5.92
N ASN A 125 9.37 11.61 7.19
CA ASN A 125 8.23 11.26 8.05
C ASN A 125 6.90 11.56 7.35
N SER A 126 6.81 12.67 6.60
CA SER A 126 5.60 13.11 5.90
C SER A 126 5.12 12.14 4.80
N LYS A 127 5.93 11.15 4.42
CA LYS A 127 5.60 10.09 3.46
C LYS A 127 5.50 8.71 4.12
N TRP A 128 5.58 8.60 5.43
CA TRP A 128 5.69 7.32 6.14
C TRP A 128 4.56 7.08 7.12
N SER A 129 4.15 5.82 7.27
CA SER A 129 3.30 5.38 8.38
C SER A 129 4.08 4.64 9.46
N ALA A 130 4.46 5.32 10.54
CA ALA A 130 5.19 4.68 11.65
C ALA A 130 4.34 3.62 12.38
N GLN A 131 3.05 3.89 12.52
CA GLN A 131 2.08 3.02 13.16
C GLN A 131 1.33 2.16 12.14
N ALA A 132 1.15 0.89 12.48
CA ALA A 132 0.42 -0.09 11.69
C ALA A 132 -0.48 -0.96 12.58
N LEU A 133 -1.74 -1.15 12.21
CA LEU A 133 -2.73 -1.86 13.03
C LEU A 133 -3.54 -2.86 12.20
N ASN A 134 -3.94 -3.96 12.84
CA ASN A 134 -4.89 -4.92 12.29
C ASN A 134 -6.25 -4.68 12.94
N LEU A 135 -7.22 -4.17 12.17
CA LEU A 135 -8.56 -3.87 12.69
C LEU A 135 -9.42 -5.12 12.85
N ASN A 136 -8.99 -6.26 12.29
CA ASN A 136 -9.54 -7.56 12.61
C ASN A 136 -8.93 -8.11 13.92
N THR A 137 -9.04 -7.35 15.01
CA THR A 137 -8.49 -7.70 16.33
C THR A 137 -9.30 -7.04 17.44
N VAL A 138 -9.63 -7.80 18.48
CA VAL A 138 -10.15 -7.25 19.74
C VAL A 138 -8.99 -6.71 20.57
N TYR A 139 -8.94 -5.39 20.75
CA TYR A 139 -7.93 -4.73 21.56
C TYR A 139 -8.39 -4.56 23.01
N ASN A 140 -7.55 -5.00 23.96
CA ASN A 140 -7.80 -4.75 25.39
C ASN A 140 -7.55 -3.26 25.75
N PRO A 141 -7.96 -2.79 26.95
CA PRO A 141 -7.82 -1.38 27.33
C PRO A 141 -6.38 -0.82 27.29
N ILE A 142 -5.38 -1.65 27.61
CA ILE A 142 -3.95 -1.26 27.55
C ILE A 142 -3.54 -1.02 26.10
N ALA A 143 -3.90 -1.95 25.21
CA ALA A 143 -3.66 -1.83 23.78
C ALA A 143 -4.34 -0.58 23.19
N LEU A 144 -5.58 -0.30 23.56
CA LEU A 144 -6.30 0.89 23.12
C LEU A 144 -5.62 2.19 23.57
N THR A 145 -5.05 2.20 24.78
CA THR A 145 -4.26 3.34 25.27
C THR A 145 -2.98 3.50 24.45
N GLN A 146 -2.28 2.41 24.13
CA GLN A 146 -1.09 2.45 23.28
C GLN A 146 -1.38 2.91 21.86
N ILE A 147 -2.50 2.46 21.27
CA ILE A 147 -2.95 2.93 19.96
C ILE A 147 -3.10 4.45 19.97
N ASN A 148 -3.76 5.01 20.99
CA ASN A 148 -3.93 6.45 21.12
C ASN A 148 -2.59 7.19 21.24
N ASN A 149 -1.69 6.69 22.09
CA ASN A 149 -0.38 7.30 22.30
C ASN A 149 0.46 7.29 21.02
N ARG A 150 0.48 6.18 20.27
CA ARG A 150 1.20 6.08 19.00
C ARG A 150 0.58 6.95 17.92
N SER A 151 -0.75 7.07 17.87
CA SER A 151 -1.42 7.99 16.94
C SER A 151 -1.13 9.46 17.28
N ALA A 152 -1.08 9.81 18.56
CA ALA A 152 -0.64 11.14 19.01
C ALA A 152 0.84 11.41 18.71
N GLN A 153 1.68 10.38 18.80
CA GLN A 153 3.08 10.45 18.42
C GLN A 153 3.22 10.68 16.91
N SER A 154 2.46 9.96 16.06
CA SER A 154 2.45 10.18 14.61
C SER A 154 2.12 11.62 14.25
N ARG A 155 1.13 12.23 14.92
CA ARG A 155 0.82 13.66 14.74
C ARG A 155 1.99 14.56 15.14
N THR A 156 2.63 14.28 16.27
CA THR A 156 3.73 15.10 16.81
C THR A 156 4.99 15.02 15.93
N ASP A 157 5.31 13.82 15.44
CA ASP A 157 6.50 13.56 14.62
C ASP A 157 6.32 13.94 13.14
N GLY A 158 5.13 14.39 12.75
CA GLY A 158 4.81 14.76 11.37
C GLY A 158 4.74 13.56 10.42
N MET A 159 4.27 12.41 10.91
CA MET A 159 4.08 11.22 10.08
C MET A 159 2.98 11.45 9.05
N GLY A 160 3.22 11.00 7.82
CA GLY A 160 2.31 11.19 6.69
C GLY A 160 1.04 10.35 6.75
N ALA A 161 1.08 9.22 7.46
CA ALA A 161 -0.04 8.29 7.52
C ALA A 161 -0.03 7.43 8.79
N ILE A 162 -1.17 6.77 9.05
CA ILE A 162 -1.30 5.63 9.95
C ILE A 162 -1.90 4.49 9.12
N PHE A 163 -1.23 3.34 9.07
CA PHE A 163 -1.70 2.21 8.28
C PHE A 163 -2.63 1.31 9.11
N THR A 164 -3.78 0.94 8.55
CA THR A 164 -4.67 -0.04 9.13
C THR A 164 -5.04 -1.08 8.08
N LYS A 165 -5.08 -2.36 8.47
CA LYS A 165 -5.52 -3.45 7.60
C LYS A 165 -6.69 -4.22 8.17
N ASP A 166 -7.38 -4.93 7.29
CA ASP A 166 -8.43 -5.88 7.62
C ASP A 166 -9.61 -5.27 8.41
N LEU A 167 -10.09 -4.09 7.96
CA LEU A 167 -11.33 -3.51 8.48
C LEU A 167 -12.50 -4.46 8.23
N ARG A 168 -13.29 -4.72 9.26
CA ARG A 168 -14.47 -5.59 9.22
C ARG A 168 -15.75 -4.82 9.55
N ILE A 169 -16.87 -5.37 9.13
CA ILE A 169 -18.17 -4.89 9.63
C ILE A 169 -18.26 -5.13 11.14
N LYS A 170 -18.97 -4.24 11.83
CA LYS A 170 -19.05 -4.23 13.30
C LYS A 170 -19.46 -5.57 13.91
N THR A 171 -20.32 -6.33 13.24
CA THR A 171 -20.82 -7.63 13.68
C THR A 171 -19.81 -8.77 13.52
N GLU A 172 -18.81 -8.63 12.65
CA GLU A 172 -17.72 -9.60 12.52
C GLU A 172 -16.60 -9.27 13.50
N GLN A 173 -16.17 -8.01 13.52
CA GLN A 173 -15.18 -7.50 14.46
C GLN A 173 -15.36 -5.99 14.56
N ASP A 174 -15.71 -5.48 15.75
CA ASP A 174 -15.93 -4.05 15.97
C ASP A 174 -14.62 -3.26 15.89
N PRO A 175 -14.40 -2.43 14.85
CA PRO A 175 -13.16 -1.66 14.71
C PRO A 175 -13.25 -0.32 15.46
N LEU A 176 -14.45 0.08 15.90
CA LEU A 176 -14.72 1.41 16.45
C LEU A 176 -13.81 1.76 17.64
N PRO A 177 -13.54 0.86 18.62
CA PRO A 177 -12.66 1.19 19.72
C PRO A 177 -11.25 1.60 19.26
N ALA A 178 -10.68 0.92 18.26
CA ALA A 178 -9.36 1.26 17.72
C ALA A 178 -9.40 2.55 16.90
N LEU A 179 -10.39 2.69 16.02
CA LEU A 179 -10.57 3.89 15.20
C LEU A 179 -10.79 5.14 16.05
N LEU A 180 -11.55 5.04 17.14
CA LEU A 180 -11.72 6.14 18.09
C LEU A 180 -10.39 6.55 18.74
N LYS A 181 -9.52 5.58 19.07
CA LYS A 181 -8.20 5.88 19.64
C LYS A 181 -7.25 6.51 18.63
N ILE A 182 -7.32 6.10 17.37
CA ILE A 182 -6.61 6.75 16.25
C ILE A 182 -7.10 8.19 16.10
N GLY A 183 -8.42 8.40 15.99
CA GLY A 183 -9.08 9.70 15.94
C GLY A 183 -8.57 10.65 17.02
N ASN A 184 -8.73 10.23 18.28
CA ASN A 184 -8.39 11.05 19.43
C ASN A 184 -6.90 11.40 19.47
N GLY A 185 -6.01 10.47 19.08
CA GLY A 185 -4.57 10.69 19.14
C GLY A 185 -4.06 11.55 17.98
N ALA A 186 -4.34 11.11 16.76
CA ALA A 186 -3.80 11.70 15.54
C ALA A 186 -4.50 12.98 15.12
N PHE A 187 -5.78 13.16 15.48
CA PHE A 187 -6.60 14.27 14.99
C PHE A 187 -7.23 15.11 16.10
N LEU A 188 -7.06 14.70 17.37
CA LEU A 188 -7.70 15.35 18.53
C LEU A 188 -9.24 15.39 18.40
N ASP A 189 -9.81 14.41 17.70
CA ASP A 189 -11.23 14.34 17.39
C ASP A 189 -11.76 12.91 17.55
N SER A 190 -13.07 12.76 17.63
CA SER A 190 -13.76 11.48 17.80
C SER A 190 -14.11 10.84 16.46
N VAL A 191 -14.21 9.51 16.46
CA VAL A 191 -14.75 8.74 15.33
C VAL A 191 -16.10 8.17 15.75
N THR A 192 -17.12 8.37 14.90
CA THR A 192 -18.46 7.82 15.12
C THR A 192 -18.83 6.83 14.03
N TYR A 193 -19.57 5.78 14.40
CA TYR A 193 -20.18 4.86 13.46
C TYR A 193 -21.55 5.39 13.02
N ASN A 194 -21.78 5.51 11.72
CA ASN A 194 -23.02 6.05 11.16
C ASN A 194 -24.21 5.09 11.16
N GLY A 195 -24.06 3.89 11.72
CA GLY A 195 -25.11 2.87 11.77
C GLY A 195 -25.16 1.93 10.56
N ASN A 196 -24.48 2.25 9.46
CA ASN A 196 -24.54 1.48 8.22
C ASN A 196 -23.40 0.47 8.08
N ALA A 197 -23.75 -0.78 7.77
CA ALA A 197 -22.80 -1.84 7.43
C ALA A 197 -23.05 -2.34 6.01
N TYR A 198 -21.97 -2.55 5.26
CA TYR A 198 -22.02 -3.04 3.89
C TYR A 198 -21.38 -4.42 3.82
N SER A 199 -22.21 -5.45 3.93
CA SER A 199 -21.76 -6.84 3.78
C SER A 199 -21.41 -7.12 2.32
N LYS A 200 -20.45 -8.02 2.11
CA LYS A 200 -20.15 -8.53 0.78
C LYS A 200 -21.41 -9.16 0.18
N ASN A 201 -21.89 -8.60 -0.93
CA ASN A 201 -23.11 -9.03 -1.62
C ASN A 201 -22.85 -9.46 -3.08
N TRP A 202 -21.59 -9.76 -3.43
CA TRP A 202 -21.19 -10.23 -4.75
C TRP A 202 -20.30 -11.48 -4.69
N THR A 203 -20.24 -12.21 -5.79
CA THR A 203 -19.22 -13.22 -6.07
C THR A 203 -18.04 -12.59 -6.80
N GLY A 204 -16.84 -13.13 -6.59
CA GLY A 204 -15.64 -12.61 -7.26
C GLY A 204 -15.68 -12.90 -8.76
N VAL A 205 -15.36 -11.89 -9.56
CA VAL A 205 -15.06 -12.04 -11.00
C VAL A 205 -13.60 -11.70 -11.23
N SER A 206 -12.92 -12.49 -12.07
CA SER A 206 -11.54 -12.25 -12.46
C SER A 206 -11.53 -11.68 -13.87
N ARG A 207 -10.76 -10.61 -14.08
CA ARG A 207 -10.43 -10.08 -15.40
C ARG A 207 -8.91 -10.12 -15.57
N ILE A 208 -8.47 -10.52 -16.76
CA ILE A 208 -7.08 -10.39 -17.19
C ILE A 208 -6.96 -9.03 -17.89
N ILE A 209 -5.96 -8.24 -17.52
CA ILE A 209 -5.56 -7.02 -18.20
C ILE A 209 -4.25 -7.32 -18.92
N SER A 210 -4.18 -6.99 -20.19
CA SER A 210 -3.09 -7.36 -21.09
C SER A 210 -2.75 -6.22 -22.03
N SER A 211 -1.68 -6.36 -22.81
CA SER A 211 -1.22 -5.30 -23.70
C SER A 211 -2.20 -4.99 -24.83
N SER A 212 -3.15 -5.87 -25.15
CA SER A 212 -4.20 -5.54 -26.12
C SER A 212 -5.17 -4.50 -25.56
N ASP A 213 -5.47 -4.53 -24.26
CA ASP A 213 -6.40 -3.58 -23.64
C ASP A 213 -5.91 -2.11 -23.72
N ILE A 214 -4.59 -1.89 -23.85
CA ILE A 214 -3.99 -0.55 -23.91
C ILE A 214 -4.18 0.11 -25.29
N ASN A 215 -4.31 -0.70 -26.36
CA ASN A 215 -4.33 -0.22 -27.74
C ASN A 215 -5.74 -0.08 -28.33
N ASP A 216 -6.77 -0.38 -27.54
CA ASP A 216 -8.19 -0.25 -27.88
C ASP A 216 -8.77 1.09 -27.39
#